data_AF-A0A847F6J3-F1
#
_entry.id   AF-A0A847F6J3-F1
#
_cell.length_a   1.000
_cell.length_b   1.000
_cell.length_c   1.000
_cell.angle_alpha   90.00
_cell.angle_beta   90.00
_cell.angle_gamma   90.00
#
_symmetry.space_group_name_H-M   'P 1'
#
loop_
_entity.id
_entity.type
_entity.pdbx_description
1 polymer ?
#
loop_
_entity_poly.entity_id
_entity_poly.type
_entity_poly.pdbx_seq_one_letter_code
_entity_poly.pdbx_strand_id
1 'polypeptide(L)'
;MIKLIRIALAVVSFFGVPKEIRADERIRHEFRPSLTDEAIAGVIASPRSGESILVRDGRPAERAETEPAPRLARMHRASNAPRHRPDRATDFMGELAYFETYQPSVAPHKRLEAFDGVEIGADGVPELIVVSKTREQVAVGEAGGEGHRFIGELWVDFSESLSVPIPSVSPRMRILHLESAPAMSVRVERDGAGNYFLRAPSKFGVPVRVLLFVEADPGYFNQPIPDVPLKRLDLPVSALPPKLEAEALAFASELGLSRDHSLKEALDVLVEYFRAFIEGETQVEYGGSIYGSLARGGYGICRHRAYAFMITALALGIPTRYVQNEAHAFVEIDFRVETLTQAQPVQSMRIELGGSTAFVEGHGLRPDSIYRPQNPDPFPQPAAYLEGMRRGSIPQESGESRTANGFGGVQNGLENAYTRSTYRATLERARLVGYRGDRLRVSFLITDSSGAPARNLPLMLGVTGTSLAHASSDERGFAQFSLRIPFDIEPGTHKLELFTRVDAGSPLERIPIAVE
;
A
#
# COMPACT_ATOMS: atom_id res chain seq x y z
N MET A 1 43.12 34.58 -46.01
CA MET A 1 43.97 33.88 -47.01
C MET A 1 45.16 33.26 -46.28
N ILE A 2 45.04 32.04 -45.77
CA ILE A 2 45.48 30.76 -46.39
C ILE A 2 47.00 30.75 -46.71
N LYS A 3 47.78 30.01 -45.90
CA LYS A 3 48.59 28.85 -46.33
C LYS A 3 49.21 28.09 -45.14
N LEU A 4 48.89 26.80 -45.08
CA LEU A 4 49.55 25.73 -44.32
C LEU A 4 51.03 25.57 -44.74
N ILE A 5 51.89 25.14 -43.80
CA ILE A 5 52.95 24.14 -44.07
C ILE A 5 53.05 23.12 -42.91
N ARG A 6 53.13 21.85 -43.34
CA ARG A 6 53.24 20.54 -42.67
C ARG A 6 54.47 20.35 -41.77
N ILE A 7 54.36 19.47 -40.75
CA ILE A 7 55.33 18.38 -40.48
C ILE A 7 54.56 17.13 -39.99
N ALA A 8 55.03 15.96 -40.42
CA ALA A 8 54.44 14.63 -40.33
C ALA A 8 55.15 13.70 -39.31
N LEU A 9 54.66 12.45 -39.24
CA LEU A 9 55.17 11.22 -38.57
C LEU A 9 54.71 10.97 -37.13
N ALA A 10 54.36 9.76 -36.69
CA ALA A 10 54.40 8.43 -37.31
C ALA A 10 53.38 7.48 -36.66
N VAL A 11 52.91 6.53 -37.45
CA VAL A 11 52.22 5.31 -37.02
C VAL A 11 53.25 4.39 -36.37
N VAL A 12 52.98 3.93 -35.14
CA VAL A 12 53.58 2.70 -34.61
C VAL A 12 52.46 1.86 -34.00
N SER A 13 52.15 0.77 -34.70
CA SER A 13 51.37 -0.35 -34.20
C SER A 13 52.27 -1.20 -33.32
N PHE A 14 51.82 -1.53 -32.10
CA PHE A 14 52.35 -2.66 -31.34
C PHE A 14 51.19 -3.45 -30.72
N PHE A 15 51.13 -4.74 -31.04
CA PHE A 15 50.20 -5.75 -30.55
C PHE A 15 50.71 -6.39 -29.25
N GLY A 16 49.77 -6.77 -28.36
CA GLY A 16 49.91 -7.73 -27.25
C GLY A 16 50.34 -7.10 -25.91
N VAL A 17 49.75 -7.37 -24.74
CA VAL A 17 49.05 -8.53 -24.13
C VAL A 17 48.20 -8.00 -22.94
N PRO A 18 47.13 -8.68 -22.46
CA PRO A 18 45.98 -8.03 -21.82
C PRO A 18 46.23 -7.70 -20.35
N LYS A 19 45.73 -6.55 -19.90
CA LYS A 19 45.54 -6.30 -18.47
C LYS A 19 44.14 -6.74 -18.07
N GLU A 20 44.15 -7.70 -17.15
CA GLU A 20 43.04 -8.16 -16.33
C GLU A 20 42.02 -7.05 -16.07
N ILE A 21 40.79 -7.27 -16.54
CA ILE A 21 39.62 -6.56 -16.05
C ILE A 21 39.41 -7.06 -14.62
N ARG A 22 39.85 -6.26 -13.65
CA ARG A 22 39.33 -6.36 -12.28
C ARG A 22 37.86 -5.98 -12.34
N ALA A 23 37.02 -6.96 -12.03
CA ALA A 23 35.61 -6.78 -11.78
C ALA A 23 35.43 -5.93 -10.50
N ASP A 24 35.42 -4.60 -10.64
CA ASP A 24 34.86 -3.72 -9.62
C ASP A 24 34.50 -2.34 -10.22
N GLU A 25 33.63 -2.34 -11.23
CA GLU A 25 32.80 -1.17 -11.50
C GLU A 25 31.35 -1.57 -11.24
N ARG A 26 30.84 -1.14 -10.08
CA ARG A 26 29.40 -1.09 -9.83
C ARG A 26 28.78 -0.22 -10.94
N ILE A 27 28.26 -0.86 -11.97
CA ILE A 27 27.38 -0.23 -12.95
C ILE A 27 26.20 0.31 -12.15
N ARG A 28 26.16 1.63 -11.94
CA ARG A 28 24.94 2.32 -11.56
C ARG A 28 23.99 2.14 -12.74
N HIS A 29 23.06 1.20 -12.64
CA HIS A 29 21.92 1.15 -13.54
C HIS A 29 21.11 2.43 -13.28
N GLU A 30 21.33 3.43 -14.12
CA GLU A 30 20.47 4.61 -14.19
C GLU A 30 19.11 4.14 -14.74
N PHE A 31 18.17 3.92 -13.82
CA PHE A 31 16.79 3.57 -14.13
C PHE A 31 16.12 4.76 -14.81
N ARG A 32 15.66 4.60 -16.06
CA ARG A 32 14.85 5.60 -16.78
C ARG A 32 13.35 5.30 -16.56
N PRO A 33 12.62 6.08 -15.74
CA PRO A 33 11.31 5.70 -15.21
C PRO A 33 10.10 6.05 -16.12
N SER A 34 10.30 6.42 -17.39
CA SER A 34 9.21 6.86 -18.25
C SER A 34 9.43 6.48 -19.71
N LEU A 35 8.33 6.20 -20.42
CA LEU A 35 8.33 6.07 -21.87
C LEU A 35 8.75 7.41 -22.51
N THR A 36 9.79 7.39 -23.33
CA THR A 36 10.28 8.57 -24.07
C THR A 36 9.31 8.96 -25.18
N ASP A 37 9.38 10.21 -25.65
CA ASP A 37 8.59 10.68 -26.80
C ASP A 37 8.83 9.79 -28.05
N GLU A 38 10.05 9.30 -28.23
CA GLU A 38 10.42 8.37 -29.31
C GLU A 38 9.73 7.00 -29.16
N ALA A 39 9.67 6.46 -27.94
CA ALA A 39 8.96 5.20 -27.68
C ALA A 39 7.46 5.35 -27.96
N ILE A 40 6.88 6.51 -27.62
CA ILE A 40 5.47 6.85 -27.90
C ILE A 40 5.24 6.98 -29.41
N ALA A 41 6.09 7.72 -30.12
CA ALA A 41 6.00 7.90 -31.57
C ALA A 41 6.13 6.57 -32.33
N GLY A 42 7.00 5.66 -31.86
CA GLY A 42 7.16 4.32 -32.45
C GLY A 42 5.90 3.46 -32.37
N VAL A 43 5.17 3.51 -31.26
CA VAL A 43 3.89 2.79 -31.08
C VAL A 43 2.79 3.44 -31.93
N ILE A 44 2.69 4.77 -31.95
CA ILE A 44 1.70 5.51 -32.76
C ILE A 44 1.93 5.28 -34.27
N ALA A 45 3.19 5.14 -34.73
CA ALA A 45 3.53 4.97 -36.14
C ALA A 45 3.26 3.56 -36.70
N SER A 46 2.99 2.56 -35.84
CA SER A 46 2.70 1.18 -36.25
C SER A 46 1.29 0.71 -35.85
N PRO A 47 0.20 1.38 -36.28
CA PRO A 47 -1.16 1.08 -35.83
C PRO A 47 -1.79 -0.16 -36.51
N ARG A 48 -1.03 -0.95 -37.29
CA ARG A 48 -1.58 -1.94 -38.22
C ARG A 48 -1.42 -3.42 -37.87
N SER A 49 -0.84 -3.77 -36.73
CA SER A 49 -0.98 -5.13 -36.20
C SER A 49 -1.51 -5.04 -34.77
N GLY A 50 -2.50 -5.87 -34.45
CA GLY A 50 -2.98 -6.05 -33.08
C GLY A 50 -1.96 -6.77 -32.20
N GLU A 51 -0.69 -6.35 -32.28
CA GLU A 51 0.47 -6.91 -31.62
C GLU A 51 1.03 -5.84 -30.68
N SER A 52 1.25 -6.21 -29.43
CA SER A 52 1.88 -5.34 -28.43
C SER A 52 3.33 -5.09 -28.83
N ILE A 53 3.63 -3.85 -29.27
CA ILE A 53 5.02 -3.44 -29.49
C ILE A 53 5.64 -3.18 -28.12
N LEU A 54 6.25 -4.23 -27.57
CA LEU A 54 7.15 -4.13 -26.43
C LEU A 54 8.36 -3.29 -26.86
N VAL A 55 8.58 -2.15 -26.22
CA VAL A 55 9.82 -1.37 -26.39
C VAL A 55 10.76 -1.74 -25.25
N ARG A 56 11.87 -2.39 -25.57
CA ARG A 56 12.97 -2.66 -24.63
C ARG A 56 14.15 -1.77 -25.01
N ASP A 57 14.62 -0.93 -24.08
CA ASP A 57 15.82 -0.10 -24.26
C ASP A 57 15.83 0.76 -25.55
N GLY A 58 14.68 1.32 -25.92
CA GLY A 58 14.54 2.15 -27.13
C GLY A 58 14.63 1.37 -28.45
N ARG A 59 14.55 0.04 -28.43
CA ARG A 59 14.46 -0.80 -29.63
C ARG A 59 13.14 -1.59 -29.65
N PRO A 60 12.52 -1.79 -30.82
CA PRO A 60 11.39 -2.71 -30.95
C PRO A 60 11.84 -4.10 -30.50
N ALA A 61 11.15 -4.70 -29.53
CA ALA A 61 11.41 -6.08 -29.15
C ALA A 61 11.06 -7.01 -30.31
N GLU A 62 11.93 -7.98 -30.56
CA GLU A 62 11.73 -8.96 -31.62
C GLU A 62 10.52 -9.87 -31.31
N ARG A 63 9.81 -10.16 -32.40
CA ARG A 63 8.56 -10.92 -32.55
C ARG A 63 8.42 -12.12 -31.60
N ALA A 64 7.51 -12.02 -30.62
CA ALA A 64 6.97 -13.20 -29.95
C ALA A 64 5.68 -13.63 -30.68
N GLU A 65 5.65 -14.86 -31.16
CA GLU A 65 4.56 -15.42 -31.97
C GLU A 65 3.23 -15.47 -31.19
N THR A 66 2.20 -14.87 -31.78
CA THR A 66 0.75 -15.14 -31.68
C THR A 66 0.23 -16.02 -30.52
N GLU A 67 -0.33 -15.38 -29.50
CA GLU A 67 -1.48 -15.91 -28.76
C GLU A 67 -2.73 -15.05 -29.02
N PRO A 68 -3.93 -15.64 -29.18
CA PRO A 68 -5.15 -14.87 -29.39
C PRO A 68 -5.56 -14.11 -28.13
N ALA A 69 -5.76 -12.79 -28.29
CA ALA A 69 -5.85 -11.78 -27.23
C ALA A 69 -7.13 -11.65 -26.35
N PRO A 70 -8.16 -12.53 -26.31
CA PRO A 70 -9.22 -12.38 -25.31
C PRO A 70 -8.93 -13.07 -23.96
N ARG A 71 -7.95 -13.99 -23.88
CA ARG A 71 -7.85 -14.89 -22.71
C ARG A 71 -7.18 -14.30 -21.47
N LEU A 72 -6.35 -13.26 -21.64
CA LEU A 72 -5.56 -12.65 -20.56
C LEU A 72 -6.03 -11.24 -20.16
N ALA A 73 -6.93 -10.61 -20.92
CA ALA A 73 -7.38 -9.24 -20.68
C ALA A 73 -8.84 -9.19 -20.20
N ARG A 74 -9.12 -8.33 -19.22
CA ARG A 74 -10.48 -8.14 -18.70
C ARG A 74 -11.34 -7.35 -19.69
N MET A 75 -12.53 -7.87 -19.98
CA MET A 75 -13.55 -7.10 -20.69
C MET A 75 -14.23 -6.10 -19.75
N HIS A 76 -14.12 -4.81 -20.06
CA HIS A 76 -14.81 -3.74 -19.35
C HIS A 76 -16.22 -3.57 -19.90
N ARG A 77 -17.20 -3.57 -18.99
CA ARG A 77 -18.63 -3.42 -19.27
C ARG A 77 -19.19 -2.31 -18.40
N ALA A 78 -20.37 -1.82 -18.73
CA ALA A 78 -21.09 -0.94 -17.81
C ALA A 78 -21.23 -1.62 -16.43
N SER A 79 -20.79 -0.90 -15.41
CA SER A 79 -20.97 -1.27 -14.00
C SER A 79 -21.99 -0.34 -13.38
N ASN A 80 -22.86 -0.93 -12.55
CA ASN A 80 -23.86 -0.23 -11.75
C ASN A 80 -23.39 -0.12 -10.29
N ALA A 81 -22.09 0.06 -10.00
CA ALA A 81 -21.61 0.22 -8.63
C ALA A 81 -21.42 1.71 -8.27
N PRO A 82 -22.48 2.52 -8.06
CA PRO A 82 -22.35 3.88 -7.56
C PRO A 82 -22.04 3.91 -6.05
N ARG A 83 -21.92 2.74 -5.41
CA ARG A 83 -21.78 2.57 -3.97
C ARG A 83 -20.87 1.39 -3.63
N HIS A 84 -20.11 1.52 -2.55
CA HIS A 84 -19.42 0.42 -1.89
C HIS A 84 -19.98 0.24 -0.48
N ARG A 85 -20.23 -1.01 -0.11
CA ARG A 85 -20.77 -1.38 1.20
C ARG A 85 -19.75 -2.25 1.93
N PRO A 86 -19.38 -1.90 3.18
CA PRO A 86 -18.44 -2.69 3.96
C PRO A 86 -19.06 -4.02 4.40
N ASP A 87 -18.23 -5.03 4.58
CA ASP A 87 -18.56 -6.27 5.27
C ASP A 87 -17.81 -6.38 6.62
N ARG A 88 -18.16 -7.42 7.40
CA ARG A 88 -17.53 -7.73 8.70
C ARG A 88 -16.52 -8.88 8.60
N ALA A 89 -16.33 -9.49 7.43
CA ALA A 89 -15.45 -10.63 7.24
C ALA A 89 -14.03 -10.13 7.04
N THR A 90 -13.31 -9.96 8.15
CA THR A 90 -11.97 -9.35 8.19
C THR A 90 -10.84 -10.27 7.73
N ASP A 91 -11.16 -11.50 7.39
CA ASP A 91 -10.30 -12.52 6.83
C ASP A 91 -10.25 -12.47 5.29
N PHE A 92 -9.26 -13.16 4.73
CA PHE A 92 -9.10 -13.32 3.31
C PHE A 92 -9.41 -14.77 2.92
N MET A 93 -10.45 -14.95 2.10
CA MET A 93 -10.87 -16.27 1.59
C MET A 93 -10.96 -16.20 0.07
N GLY A 94 -9.91 -16.65 -0.64
CA GLY A 94 -9.95 -16.92 -2.09
C GLY A 94 -8.74 -16.45 -2.89
N GLU A 95 -8.61 -16.89 -4.14
CA GLU A 95 -7.65 -16.32 -5.10
C GLU A 95 -8.28 -15.10 -5.76
N LEU A 96 -7.56 -13.96 -5.80
CA LEU A 96 -8.04 -12.76 -6.49
C LEU A 96 -7.29 -12.60 -7.81
N ALA A 97 -8.03 -12.49 -8.91
CA ALA A 97 -7.46 -12.25 -10.23
C ALA A 97 -7.23 -10.75 -10.45
N TYR A 98 -5.99 -10.34 -10.72
CA TYR A 98 -5.65 -8.99 -11.14
C TYR A 98 -5.30 -9.00 -12.63
N PHE A 99 -6.00 -8.19 -13.40
CA PHE A 99 -5.76 -8.05 -14.83
C PHE A 99 -4.92 -6.80 -15.08
N GLU A 100 -3.70 -6.95 -15.57
CA GLU A 100 -2.88 -5.79 -15.89
C GLU A 100 -3.49 -4.99 -17.04
N THR A 101 -3.43 -3.67 -16.93
CA THR A 101 -3.97 -2.71 -17.88
C THR A 101 -2.90 -1.78 -18.40
N TYR A 102 -1.94 -1.39 -17.56
CA TYR A 102 -0.96 -0.35 -17.84
C TYR A 102 0.47 -0.90 -17.85
N GLN A 103 1.29 -0.33 -18.72
CA GLN A 103 2.73 -0.59 -18.80
C GLN A 103 3.48 0.74 -18.71
N PRO A 104 4.42 0.90 -17.74
CA PRO A 104 4.74 -0.04 -16.67
C PRO A 104 3.55 -0.32 -15.73
N SER A 105 3.54 -1.49 -15.11
CA SER A 105 2.46 -1.93 -14.21
C SER A 105 2.40 -1.09 -12.95
N VAL A 106 1.23 -0.56 -12.59
CA VAL A 106 1.00 0.10 -11.30
C VAL A 106 0.48 -0.87 -10.24
N ALA A 107 0.62 -2.18 -10.46
CA ALA A 107 0.04 -3.18 -9.59
C ALA A 107 0.57 -3.07 -8.13
N PRO A 108 -0.29 -3.39 -7.15
CA PRO A 108 -1.72 -3.74 -7.27
C PRO A 108 -2.67 -2.53 -7.27
N HIS A 109 -2.22 -1.34 -7.69
CA HIS A 109 -2.89 -0.06 -7.40
C HIS A 109 -3.57 0.64 -8.58
N LYS A 110 -3.93 -0.08 -9.65
CA LYS A 110 -4.80 0.54 -10.66
C LYS A 110 -6.13 0.94 -10.01
N ARG A 111 -6.67 2.10 -10.36
CA ARG A 111 -7.95 2.58 -9.87
C ARG A 111 -9.04 2.03 -10.77
N LEU A 112 -9.91 1.16 -10.28
CA LEU A 112 -11.09 0.71 -11.04
C LEU A 112 -12.34 1.47 -10.60
N GLU A 113 -12.54 1.58 -9.29
CA GLU A 113 -13.65 2.31 -8.67
C GLU A 113 -13.11 3.14 -7.52
N ALA A 114 -13.54 4.40 -7.45
CA ALA A 114 -13.21 5.34 -6.39
C ALA A 114 -14.48 5.97 -5.83
N PHE A 115 -14.52 6.16 -4.51
CA PHE A 115 -15.62 6.75 -3.77
C PHE A 115 -15.07 7.87 -2.88
N ASP A 116 -15.75 9.03 -2.86
CA ASP A 116 -15.29 10.27 -2.24
C ASP A 116 -16.30 10.82 -1.21
N GLY A 117 -17.37 10.10 -0.90
CA GLY A 117 -18.32 10.46 0.13
C GLY A 117 -18.98 9.27 0.81
N VAL A 118 -19.88 9.57 1.75
CA VAL A 118 -20.56 8.57 2.57
C VAL A 118 -22.03 8.92 2.73
N GLU A 119 -22.91 7.95 2.52
CA GLU A 119 -24.33 8.03 2.84
C GLU A 119 -24.72 6.93 3.83
N ILE A 120 -25.81 7.13 4.57
CA ILE A 120 -26.37 6.07 5.42
C ILE A 120 -27.35 5.25 4.58
N GLY A 121 -27.05 3.96 4.42
CA GLY A 121 -27.94 2.99 3.78
C GLY A 121 -29.24 2.81 4.55
N ALA A 122 -30.24 2.18 3.92
CA ALA A 122 -31.58 2.00 4.48
C ALA A 122 -31.60 1.26 5.83
N ASP A 123 -30.57 0.44 6.10
CA ASP A 123 -30.39 -0.34 7.31
C ASP A 123 -29.43 0.29 8.32
N GLY A 124 -29.06 1.56 8.12
CA GLY A 124 -28.20 2.31 9.03
C GLY A 124 -26.70 2.10 8.82
N VAL A 125 -26.30 1.26 7.85
CA VAL A 125 -24.88 1.05 7.53
C VAL A 125 -24.36 2.19 6.66
N PRO A 126 -23.21 2.81 6.99
CA PRO A 126 -22.59 3.78 6.10
C PRO A 126 -22.06 3.09 4.84
N GLU A 127 -22.45 3.63 3.68
CA GLU A 127 -22.03 3.19 2.35
C GLU A 127 -21.19 4.29 1.71
N LEU A 128 -20.07 3.90 1.09
CA LEU A 128 -19.24 4.83 0.34
C LEU A 128 -19.90 5.13 -0.99
N ILE A 129 -19.87 6.38 -1.43
CA ILE A 129 -20.53 6.85 -2.64
C ILE A 129 -19.62 7.75 -3.48
N VAL A 130 -19.99 7.94 -4.75
CA VAL A 130 -19.52 9.06 -5.55
C VAL A 130 -20.44 10.26 -5.33
N VAL A 131 -19.92 11.33 -4.73
CA VAL A 131 -20.69 12.53 -4.37
C VAL A 131 -21.21 13.25 -5.61
N SER A 132 -20.31 13.59 -6.54
CA SER A 132 -20.68 14.21 -7.80
C SER A 132 -20.59 13.19 -8.94
N LYS A 133 -21.76 12.72 -9.38
CA LYS A 133 -21.89 11.83 -10.54
C LYS A 133 -21.86 12.58 -11.88
N THR A 134 -21.79 13.90 -11.82
CA THR A 134 -21.64 14.74 -13.01
C THR A 134 -20.33 14.38 -13.69
N ARG A 135 -20.40 14.13 -14.99
CA ARG A 135 -19.24 13.74 -15.78
C ARG A 135 -18.79 14.91 -16.64
N GLU A 136 -17.51 15.22 -16.56
CA GLU A 136 -16.85 16.19 -17.43
C GLU A 136 -16.08 15.46 -18.54
N GLN A 137 -16.00 16.08 -19.71
CA GLN A 137 -15.18 15.56 -20.79
C GLN A 137 -13.70 15.84 -20.51
N VAL A 138 -12.86 14.82 -20.64
CA VAL A 138 -11.41 14.94 -20.50
C VAL A 138 -10.80 15.23 -21.88
N ALA A 139 -9.91 16.21 -21.96
CA ALA A 139 -9.18 16.52 -23.18
C ALA A 139 -8.21 15.39 -23.55
N VAL A 140 -8.05 15.16 -24.86
CA VAL A 140 -7.10 14.18 -25.42
C VAL A 140 -6.12 14.93 -26.30
N GLY A 141 -4.83 14.64 -26.17
CA GLY A 141 -3.78 15.25 -27.01
C GLY A 141 -3.21 16.57 -26.48
N GLU A 142 -3.44 16.89 -25.20
CA GLU A 142 -2.70 17.98 -24.56
C GLU A 142 -1.21 17.62 -24.46
N ALA A 143 -0.33 18.61 -24.67
CA ALA A 143 1.11 18.40 -24.54
C ALA A 143 1.45 17.89 -23.14
N GLY A 144 2.16 16.77 -23.08
CA GLY A 144 2.62 16.18 -21.82
C GLY A 144 3.55 17.15 -21.07
N GLY A 145 3.56 17.04 -19.75
CA GLY A 145 4.50 17.75 -18.88
C GLY A 145 5.63 16.82 -18.41
N GLU A 146 6.23 17.12 -17.27
CA GLU A 146 7.22 16.26 -16.59
C GLU A 146 6.57 15.08 -15.83
N GLY A 147 5.43 14.57 -16.32
CA GLY A 147 4.71 13.48 -15.67
C GLY A 147 5.28 12.10 -16.00
N HIS A 148 4.85 11.10 -15.25
CA HIS A 148 5.19 9.70 -15.53
C HIS A 148 4.18 9.07 -16.49
N ARG A 149 4.68 8.35 -17.49
CA ARG A 149 3.90 7.94 -18.64
C ARG A 149 3.67 6.45 -18.67
N PHE A 150 2.47 6.07 -19.12
CA PHE A 150 1.98 4.71 -19.16
C PHE A 150 1.25 4.45 -20.48
N ILE A 151 1.38 3.24 -21.02
CA ILE A 151 0.53 2.75 -22.10
C ILE A 151 -0.53 1.85 -21.49
N GLY A 152 -1.80 2.15 -21.74
CA GLY A 152 -2.94 1.35 -21.33
C GLY A 152 -3.56 0.60 -22.50
N GLU A 153 -3.83 -0.69 -22.36
CA GLU A 153 -4.59 -1.47 -23.33
C GLU A 153 -5.84 -2.05 -22.68
N LEU A 154 -7.00 -1.78 -23.29
CA LEU A 154 -8.32 -2.08 -22.74
C LEU A 154 -9.18 -2.79 -23.76
N TRP A 155 -10.03 -3.71 -23.30
CA TRP A 155 -11.14 -4.26 -24.09
C TRP A 155 -12.45 -3.78 -23.49
N VAL A 156 -13.29 -3.17 -24.32
CA VAL A 156 -14.47 -2.42 -23.87
C VAL A 156 -15.70 -2.88 -24.65
N ASP A 157 -16.78 -3.17 -23.94
CA ASP A 157 -18.05 -3.63 -24.51
C ASP A 157 -19.12 -2.54 -24.40
N PHE A 158 -19.45 -1.91 -25.54
CA PHE A 158 -20.48 -0.87 -25.67
C PHE A 158 -21.84 -1.43 -26.11
N SER A 159 -22.08 -2.75 -26.04
CA SER A 159 -23.34 -3.35 -26.48
C SER A 159 -24.53 -2.89 -25.63
N GLU A 160 -24.34 -2.85 -24.31
CA GLU A 160 -25.41 -2.54 -23.35
C GLU A 160 -25.45 -1.06 -22.94
N SER A 161 -24.33 -0.35 -23.03
CA SER A 161 -24.20 1.04 -22.59
C SER A 161 -23.32 1.86 -23.52
N LEU A 162 -23.67 3.14 -23.67
CA LEU A 162 -22.83 4.11 -24.37
C LEU A 162 -21.62 4.54 -23.56
N SER A 163 -21.59 4.25 -22.26
CA SER A 163 -20.52 4.65 -21.36
C SER A 163 -20.08 3.49 -20.47
N VAL A 164 -18.78 3.26 -20.44
CA VAL A 164 -18.15 2.13 -19.75
C VAL A 164 -17.02 2.66 -18.86
N PRO A 165 -17.01 2.32 -17.55
CA PRO A 165 -15.90 2.69 -16.67
C PRO A 165 -14.62 1.98 -17.09
N ILE A 166 -13.49 2.69 -16.98
CA ILE A 166 -12.16 2.16 -17.29
C ILE A 166 -11.19 2.38 -16.14
N PRO A 167 -10.19 1.50 -15.96
CA PRO A 167 -9.14 1.69 -14.99
C PRO A 167 -8.34 2.96 -15.26
N SER A 168 -7.79 3.57 -14.22
CA SER A 168 -6.89 4.73 -14.32
C SER A 168 -5.67 4.56 -13.42
N VAL A 169 -4.56 5.21 -13.79
CA VAL A 169 -3.32 5.20 -13.00
C VAL A 169 -3.34 6.21 -11.85
N SER A 170 -4.13 7.30 -11.95
CA SER A 170 -4.28 8.35 -10.93
C SER A 170 -5.64 9.06 -11.11
N PRO A 171 -6.17 9.78 -10.10
CA PRO A 171 -7.43 10.53 -10.21
C PRO A 171 -7.41 11.60 -11.30
N ARG A 172 -6.22 12.09 -11.65
CA ARG A 172 -6.03 13.20 -12.58
C ARG A 172 -5.02 12.85 -13.68
N MET A 173 -5.09 11.61 -14.20
CA MET A 173 -4.26 11.21 -15.35
C MET A 173 -4.64 12.04 -16.59
N ARG A 174 -3.64 12.55 -17.29
CA ARG A 174 -3.83 13.18 -18.60
C ARG A 174 -3.91 12.11 -19.67
N ILE A 175 -4.78 12.29 -20.66
CA ILE A 175 -4.86 11.42 -21.83
C ILE A 175 -4.08 12.08 -22.97
N LEU A 176 -2.86 11.59 -23.20
CA LEU A 176 -1.99 12.10 -24.27
C LEU A 176 -2.44 11.59 -25.64
N HIS A 177 -2.90 10.35 -25.71
CA HIS A 177 -3.38 9.75 -26.96
C HIS A 177 -4.44 8.67 -26.67
N LEU A 178 -5.37 8.52 -27.61
CA LEU A 178 -6.41 7.50 -27.59
C LEU A 178 -6.61 6.97 -29.00
N GLU A 179 -6.56 5.65 -29.15
CA GLU A 179 -6.90 4.94 -30.37
C GLU A 179 -7.88 3.80 -30.06
N SER A 180 -8.81 3.52 -30.97
CA SER A 180 -9.73 2.39 -30.85
C SER A 180 -9.67 1.48 -32.09
N ALA A 181 -9.85 0.18 -31.86
CA ALA A 181 -10.03 -0.82 -32.90
C ALA A 181 -11.28 -1.66 -32.59
N PRO A 182 -12.34 -1.62 -33.42
CA PRO A 182 -12.48 -0.81 -34.63
C PRO A 182 -12.41 0.71 -34.39
N ALA A 183 -12.01 1.47 -35.42
CA ALA A 183 -11.88 2.92 -35.33
C ALA A 183 -13.26 3.57 -35.11
N MET A 184 -13.41 4.31 -34.01
CA MET A 184 -14.62 5.06 -33.67
C MET A 184 -14.30 6.25 -32.78
N SER A 185 -15.17 7.26 -32.79
CA SER A 185 -15.00 8.50 -32.02
C SER A 185 -15.37 8.32 -30.54
N VAL A 186 -14.52 7.60 -29.80
CA VAL A 186 -14.65 7.45 -28.35
C VAL A 186 -14.23 8.73 -27.64
N ARG A 187 -15.03 9.19 -26.68
CA ARG A 187 -14.66 10.29 -25.76
C ARG A 187 -14.27 9.76 -24.40
N VAL A 188 -13.42 10.49 -23.70
CA VAL A 188 -13.09 10.21 -22.30
C VAL A 188 -13.88 11.16 -21.41
N GLU A 189 -14.50 10.61 -20.37
CA GLU A 189 -15.23 11.36 -19.35
C GLU A 189 -14.67 11.03 -17.95
N ARG A 190 -14.82 11.95 -17.00
CA ARG A 190 -14.41 11.79 -15.60
C ARG A 190 -15.50 12.28 -14.65
N ASP A 191 -15.74 11.57 -13.54
CA ASP A 191 -16.66 12.00 -12.48
C ASP A 191 -15.95 12.72 -11.31
N GLY A 192 -16.70 13.13 -10.28
CA GLY A 192 -16.15 13.87 -9.12
C GLY A 192 -15.16 13.08 -8.26
N ALA A 193 -15.27 11.74 -8.22
CA ALA A 193 -14.32 10.86 -7.55
C ALA A 193 -13.09 10.54 -8.43
N GLY A 194 -13.04 11.10 -9.63
CA GLY A 194 -11.97 10.88 -10.59
C GLY A 194 -12.06 9.53 -11.30
N ASN A 195 -13.20 8.85 -11.32
CA ASN A 195 -13.38 7.64 -12.13
C ASN A 195 -13.42 8.01 -13.61
N TYR A 196 -12.75 7.24 -14.46
CA TYR A 196 -12.71 7.48 -15.90
C TYR A 196 -13.70 6.59 -16.63
N PHE A 197 -14.31 7.13 -17.68
CA PHE A 197 -15.25 6.43 -18.53
C PHE A 197 -14.88 6.66 -19.98
N LEU A 198 -15.05 5.62 -20.79
CA LEU A 198 -15.08 5.76 -22.23
C LEU A 198 -16.53 5.88 -22.68
N ARG A 199 -16.80 6.83 -23.57
CA ARG A 199 -18.13 7.06 -24.13
C ARG A 199 -18.12 6.91 -25.65
N ALA A 200 -18.87 5.93 -26.13
CA ALA A 200 -19.07 5.68 -27.54
C ALA A 200 -20.17 6.60 -28.12
N PRO A 201 -20.13 6.91 -29.43
CA PRO A 201 -21.17 7.70 -30.09
C PRO A 201 -22.50 6.93 -30.23
N SER A 202 -22.44 5.61 -30.28
CA SER A 202 -23.58 4.70 -30.37
C SER A 202 -23.25 3.36 -29.71
N LYS A 203 -24.27 2.55 -29.42
CA LYS A 203 -24.07 1.17 -28.96
C LYS A 203 -23.33 0.39 -30.05
N PHE A 204 -22.46 -0.53 -29.63
CA PHE A 204 -21.65 -1.32 -30.57
C PHE A 204 -21.56 -2.76 -30.09
N GLY A 205 -22.02 -3.69 -30.92
CA GLY A 205 -22.26 -5.09 -30.55
C GLY A 205 -21.03 -5.99 -30.53
N VAL A 206 -19.84 -5.44 -30.79
CA VAL A 206 -18.58 -6.18 -30.70
C VAL A 206 -17.62 -5.46 -29.75
N PRO A 207 -16.75 -6.20 -29.03
CA PRO A 207 -15.73 -5.58 -28.21
C PRO A 207 -14.83 -4.62 -28.98
N VAL A 208 -14.49 -3.51 -28.35
CA VAL A 208 -13.60 -2.47 -28.87
C VAL A 208 -12.30 -2.51 -28.07
N ARG A 209 -11.18 -2.72 -28.75
CA ARG A 209 -9.85 -2.54 -28.17
C ARG A 209 -9.54 -1.06 -28.12
N VAL A 210 -9.08 -0.55 -26.98
CA VAL A 210 -8.71 0.85 -26.79
C VAL A 210 -7.29 0.93 -26.28
N LEU A 211 -6.44 1.65 -27.00
CA LEU A 211 -5.07 1.97 -26.63
C LEU A 211 -5.03 3.40 -26.10
N LEU A 212 -4.47 3.57 -24.91
CA LEU A 212 -4.33 4.85 -24.23
C LEU A 212 -2.85 5.14 -23.98
N PHE A 213 -2.44 6.39 -24.20
CA PHE A 213 -1.19 6.90 -23.66
C PHE A 213 -1.57 7.91 -22.61
N VAL A 214 -1.15 7.65 -21.38
CA VAL A 214 -1.55 8.46 -20.24
C VAL A 214 -0.34 8.95 -19.47
N GLU A 215 -0.54 10.04 -18.77
CA GLU A 215 0.48 10.65 -17.92
C GLU A 215 -0.10 10.92 -16.53
N ALA A 216 0.64 10.55 -15.50
CA ALA A 216 0.28 10.77 -14.10
C ALA A 216 1.30 11.69 -13.41
N ASP A 217 0.83 12.44 -12.43
CA ASP A 217 1.68 13.22 -11.55
C ASP A 217 2.63 12.28 -10.77
N PRO A 218 3.96 12.48 -10.79
CA PRO A 218 4.89 11.65 -10.03
C PRO A 218 4.59 11.62 -8.52
N GLY A 219 4.14 12.74 -7.96
CA GLY A 219 3.80 12.89 -6.55
C GLY A 219 2.56 12.10 -6.15
N TYR A 220 1.72 11.67 -7.09
CA TYR A 220 0.62 10.75 -6.81
C TYR A 220 1.11 9.43 -6.20
N PHE A 221 2.26 8.94 -6.65
CA PHE A 221 2.76 7.64 -6.22
C PHE A 221 3.45 7.68 -4.87
N ASN A 222 4.27 8.71 -4.64
CA ASN A 222 4.89 9.05 -3.37
C ASN A 222 5.41 10.50 -3.43
N GLN A 223 5.12 11.30 -2.39
CA GLN A 223 5.66 12.64 -2.22
C GLN A 223 5.77 13.01 -0.74
N PRO A 224 6.64 13.95 -0.37
CA PRO A 224 6.63 14.53 0.97
C PRO A 224 5.26 15.10 1.32
N ILE A 225 4.78 14.83 2.52
CA ILE A 225 3.54 15.40 3.04
C ILE A 225 3.84 16.77 3.68
N PRO A 226 3.12 17.83 3.29
CA PRO A 226 3.31 19.14 3.89
C PRO A 226 2.85 19.16 5.35
N ASP A 227 3.68 19.75 6.21
CA ASP A 227 3.37 19.99 7.61
C ASP A 227 2.56 21.28 7.75
N VAL A 228 1.26 21.18 7.45
CA VAL A 228 0.32 22.32 7.46
C VAL A 228 -0.92 21.97 8.28
N PRO A 229 -1.48 22.90 9.07
CA PRO A 229 -2.72 22.66 9.81
C PRO A 229 -3.85 22.18 8.89
N LEU A 230 -4.62 21.18 9.32
CA LEU A 230 -5.75 20.64 8.54
C LEU A 230 -6.75 21.72 8.12
N LYS A 231 -6.98 22.72 8.98
CA LYS A 231 -7.85 23.87 8.70
C LYS A 231 -7.37 24.78 7.56
N ARG A 232 -6.13 24.64 7.10
CA ARG A 232 -5.55 25.39 5.97
C ARG A 232 -5.56 24.61 4.66
N LEU A 233 -6.14 23.41 4.64
CA LEU A 233 -6.38 22.70 3.39
C LEU A 233 -7.49 23.43 2.63
N ASP A 234 -7.14 24.04 1.50
CA ASP A 234 -8.06 24.77 0.65
C ASP A 234 -8.74 23.80 -0.34
N LEU A 235 -9.50 22.85 0.21
CA LEU A 235 -10.27 21.88 -0.57
C LEU A 235 -11.60 21.55 0.11
N PRO A 236 -12.68 21.37 -0.67
CA PRO A 236 -13.93 20.88 -0.11
C PRO A 236 -13.74 19.45 0.40
N VAL A 237 -14.32 19.17 1.57
CA VAL A 237 -14.39 17.83 2.16
C VAL A 237 -15.84 17.40 2.14
N SER A 238 -16.09 16.18 1.68
CA SER A 238 -17.43 15.59 1.69
C SER A 238 -17.95 15.52 3.13
N ALA A 239 -19.13 16.10 3.36
CA ALA A 239 -19.77 16.09 4.67
C ALA A 239 -20.16 14.66 5.05
N LEU A 240 -19.84 14.27 6.28
CA LEU A 240 -20.30 13.01 6.85
C LEU A 240 -21.70 13.19 7.48
N PRO A 241 -22.53 12.13 7.52
CA PRO A 241 -23.72 12.11 8.35
C PRO A 241 -23.37 12.48 9.82
N PRO A 242 -24.10 13.41 10.49
CA PRO A 242 -23.64 13.98 11.77
C PRO A 242 -23.32 12.97 12.88
N LYS A 243 -24.08 11.87 12.97
CA LYS A 243 -23.81 10.80 13.94
C LYS A 243 -22.51 10.06 13.64
N LEU A 244 -22.25 9.79 12.36
CA LEU A 244 -21.03 9.14 11.91
C LEU A 244 -19.82 10.07 12.08
N GLU A 245 -19.99 11.36 11.78
CA GLU A 245 -18.97 12.38 12.02
C GLU A 245 -18.57 12.44 13.50
N ALA A 246 -19.56 12.47 14.41
CA ALA A 246 -19.31 12.47 15.85
C ALA A 246 -18.61 11.19 16.32
N GLU A 247 -19.03 10.02 15.82
CA GLU A 247 -18.39 8.74 16.14
C GLU A 247 -16.93 8.68 15.64
N ALA A 248 -16.69 9.18 14.43
CA ALA A 248 -15.37 9.21 13.81
C ALA A 248 -14.43 10.22 14.48
N LEU A 249 -14.94 11.37 14.91
CA LEU A 249 -14.19 12.33 15.71
C LEU A 249 -13.87 11.80 17.11
N ALA A 250 -14.79 11.05 17.72
CA ALA A 250 -14.52 10.38 19.00
C ALA A 250 -13.40 9.34 18.85
N PHE A 251 -13.45 8.53 17.80
CA PHE A 251 -12.38 7.58 17.47
C PHE A 251 -11.04 8.28 17.17
N ALA A 252 -11.05 9.35 16.35
CA ALA A 252 -9.84 10.13 16.09
C ALA A 252 -9.24 10.69 17.39
N SER A 253 -10.07 11.16 18.33
CA SER A 253 -9.62 11.63 19.63
C SER A 253 -9.01 10.52 20.50
N GLU A 254 -9.46 9.27 20.38
CA GLU A 254 -8.83 8.11 21.04
C GLU A 254 -7.40 7.88 20.53
N LEU A 255 -7.15 8.18 19.25
CA LEU A 255 -5.81 8.16 18.65
C LEU A 255 -4.98 9.41 18.97
N GLY A 256 -5.52 10.35 19.76
CA GLY A 256 -4.88 11.63 20.06
C GLY A 256 -4.98 12.67 18.94
N LEU A 257 -5.85 12.45 17.95
CA LEU A 257 -6.03 13.34 16.80
C LEU A 257 -7.22 14.29 16.97
N SER A 258 -7.12 15.44 16.31
CA SER A 258 -8.16 16.45 16.21
C SER A 258 -7.97 17.28 14.94
N ARG A 259 -8.96 18.12 14.59
CA ARG A 259 -8.88 19.05 13.45
C ARG A 259 -7.83 20.17 13.62
N ASP A 260 -7.18 20.26 14.78
CA ASP A 260 -6.12 21.25 15.05
C ASP A 260 -4.72 20.75 14.68
N HIS A 261 -4.57 19.45 14.42
CA HIS A 261 -3.30 18.87 13.99
C HIS A 261 -2.91 19.30 12.58
N SER A 262 -1.64 19.10 12.23
CA SER A 262 -1.18 19.18 10.84
C SER A 262 -1.65 17.98 10.02
N LEU A 263 -1.67 18.14 8.69
CA LEU A 263 -1.88 17.06 7.74
C LEU A 263 -0.85 15.95 7.94
N LYS A 264 0.42 16.30 8.15
CA LYS A 264 1.49 15.32 8.35
C LYS A 264 1.27 14.50 9.62
N GLU A 265 1.04 15.14 10.76
CA GLU A 265 0.81 14.42 12.03
C GLU A 265 -0.43 13.53 11.96
N ALA A 266 -1.53 14.04 11.40
CA ALA A 266 -2.75 13.27 11.26
C ALA A 266 -2.55 12.03 10.37
N LEU A 267 -1.90 12.18 9.22
CA LEU A 267 -1.63 11.05 8.33
C LEU A 267 -0.63 10.07 8.92
N ASP A 268 0.44 10.52 9.58
CA ASP A 268 1.41 9.62 10.22
C ASP A 268 0.71 8.71 11.22
N VAL A 269 -0.15 9.27 12.09
CA VAL A 269 -0.89 8.51 13.11
C VAL A 269 -1.94 7.59 12.47
N LEU A 270 -2.76 8.09 11.53
CA LEU A 270 -3.79 7.26 10.88
C LEU A 270 -3.16 6.12 10.08
N VAL A 271 -2.12 6.41 9.29
CA VAL A 271 -1.45 5.41 8.46
C VAL A 271 -0.75 4.38 9.33
N GLU A 272 -0.03 4.78 10.37
CA GLU A 272 0.58 3.84 11.33
C GLU A 272 -0.49 2.92 11.94
N TYR A 273 -1.60 3.49 12.42
CA TYR A 273 -2.67 2.74 13.07
C TYR A 273 -3.31 1.71 12.14
N PHE A 274 -3.76 2.12 10.94
CA PHE A 274 -4.44 1.22 10.01
C PHE A 274 -3.50 0.22 9.34
N ARG A 275 -2.22 0.56 9.16
CA ARG A 275 -1.19 -0.40 8.71
C ARG A 275 -0.91 -1.50 9.73
N ALA A 276 -1.11 -1.22 11.01
CA ALA A 276 -0.88 -2.16 12.09
C ALA A 276 -2.00 -3.21 12.25
N PHE A 277 -3.08 -3.12 11.46
CA PHE A 277 -4.16 -4.10 11.49
C PHE A 277 -3.64 -5.50 11.15
N ILE A 278 -4.35 -6.51 11.66
CA ILE A 278 -4.05 -7.91 11.43
C ILE A 278 -5.15 -8.60 10.64
N GLU A 279 -4.75 -9.53 9.79
CA GLU A 279 -5.67 -10.40 9.06
C GLU A 279 -6.10 -11.55 9.97
N GLY A 280 -7.40 -11.78 10.09
CA GLY A 280 -7.89 -12.90 10.90
C GLY A 280 -9.40 -12.95 11.03
N GLU A 281 -9.89 -14.16 11.29
CA GLU A 281 -11.27 -14.47 11.65
C GLU A 281 -11.52 -14.06 13.10
N THR A 282 -11.81 -12.78 13.31
CA THR A 282 -12.55 -12.40 14.50
C THR A 282 -13.75 -11.63 14.05
N GLN A 283 -14.94 -12.18 14.30
CA GLN A 283 -16.16 -11.41 14.20
C GLN A 283 -15.97 -10.21 15.12
N VAL A 284 -15.81 -9.03 14.51
CA VAL A 284 -15.60 -7.79 15.23
C VAL A 284 -16.93 -7.41 15.90
N GLU A 285 -17.24 -8.06 17.02
CA GLU A 285 -18.39 -7.74 17.88
C GLU A 285 -18.01 -6.60 18.84
N TYR A 286 -17.54 -5.49 18.28
CA TYR A 286 -17.66 -4.22 18.99
C TYR A 286 -19.10 -3.76 18.76
N GLY A 287 -19.94 -3.85 19.78
CA GLY A 287 -21.31 -3.31 19.73
C GLY A 287 -21.29 -1.87 19.23
N GLY A 288 -22.15 -1.53 18.27
CA GLY A 288 -22.16 -0.22 17.61
C GLY A 288 -22.27 -0.30 16.08
N SER A 289 -21.92 0.80 15.41
CA SER A 289 -21.93 0.88 13.95
C SER A 289 -20.81 0.00 13.35
N ILE A 290 -21.00 -0.48 12.12
CA ILE A 290 -19.95 -1.26 11.42
C ILE A 290 -18.64 -0.46 11.26
N TYR A 291 -18.73 0.87 11.08
CA TYR A 291 -17.56 1.74 11.08
C TYR A 291 -16.82 1.69 12.41
N GLY A 292 -17.52 1.90 13.53
CA GLY A 292 -16.90 1.86 14.85
C GLY A 292 -16.26 0.51 15.15
N SER A 293 -16.91 -0.58 14.74
CA SER A 293 -16.36 -1.93 14.84
C SER A 293 -15.04 -2.05 14.06
N LEU A 294 -15.06 -1.76 12.76
CA LEU A 294 -13.87 -1.89 11.91
C LEU A 294 -12.74 -0.94 12.33
N ALA A 295 -13.05 0.30 12.70
CA ALA A 295 -12.07 1.30 13.09
C ALA A 295 -11.33 0.92 14.38
N ARG A 296 -12.03 0.38 15.40
CA ARG A 296 -11.42 0.00 16.69
C ARG A 296 -10.93 -1.44 16.76
N GLY A 297 -11.41 -2.28 15.84
CA GLY A 297 -11.17 -3.72 15.88
C GLY A 297 -9.69 -4.10 15.83
N GLY A 298 -8.88 -3.34 15.09
CA GLY A 298 -7.49 -3.70 14.81
C GLY A 298 -7.34 -4.91 13.89
N TYR A 299 -8.45 -5.36 13.29
CA TYR A 299 -8.51 -6.47 12.34
C TYR A 299 -9.07 -6.01 11.01
N GLY A 300 -8.50 -6.53 9.94
CA GLY A 300 -9.00 -6.28 8.60
C GLY A 300 -7.94 -6.34 7.52
N ILE A 301 -8.37 -6.84 6.37
CA ILE A 301 -7.67 -6.72 5.10
C ILE A 301 -7.86 -5.34 4.46
N CYS A 302 -7.30 -5.15 3.27
CA CYS A 302 -7.20 -3.89 2.54
C CYS A 302 -8.49 -3.04 2.52
N ARG A 303 -9.63 -3.64 2.15
CA ARG A 303 -10.94 -2.95 2.07
C ARG A 303 -11.42 -2.40 3.41
N HIS A 304 -11.18 -3.11 4.52
CA HIS A 304 -11.59 -2.65 5.85
C HIS A 304 -10.73 -1.48 6.33
N ARG A 305 -9.41 -1.59 6.10
CA ARG A 305 -8.44 -0.53 6.43
C ARG A 305 -8.78 0.74 5.68
N ALA A 306 -8.96 0.65 4.37
CA ALA A 306 -9.27 1.79 3.51
C ALA A 306 -10.64 2.41 3.86
N TYR A 307 -11.65 1.58 4.14
CA TYR A 307 -12.99 2.04 4.54
C TYR A 307 -12.96 2.86 5.84
N ALA A 308 -12.35 2.30 6.90
CA ALA A 308 -12.28 2.96 8.19
C ALA A 308 -11.35 4.20 8.16
N PHE A 309 -10.25 4.13 7.38
CA PHE A 309 -9.37 5.27 7.15
C PHE A 309 -10.13 6.42 6.50
N MET A 310 -10.83 6.19 5.39
CA MET A 310 -11.52 7.23 4.64
C MET A 310 -12.51 7.98 5.52
N ILE A 311 -13.36 7.27 6.27
CA ILE A 311 -14.36 7.90 7.15
C ILE A 311 -13.68 8.74 8.23
N THR A 312 -12.62 8.22 8.86
CA THR A 312 -11.90 8.95 9.92
C THR A 312 -11.20 10.21 9.36
N ALA A 313 -10.59 10.10 8.19
CA ALA A 313 -9.91 11.20 7.52
C ALA A 313 -10.89 12.29 7.06
N LEU A 314 -12.04 11.93 6.50
CA LEU A 314 -13.11 12.89 6.18
C LEU A 314 -13.61 13.62 7.43
N ALA A 315 -13.78 12.91 8.56
CA ALA A 315 -14.17 13.53 9.82
C ALA A 315 -13.14 14.54 10.33
N LEU A 316 -11.85 14.30 10.11
CA LEU A 316 -10.76 15.23 10.44
C LEU A 316 -10.63 16.41 9.46
N GLY A 317 -11.38 16.40 8.35
CA GLY A 317 -11.30 17.43 7.32
C GLY A 317 -10.23 17.18 6.26
N ILE A 318 -9.82 15.92 6.06
CA ILE A 318 -8.88 15.53 5.02
C ILE A 318 -9.70 15.02 3.81
N PRO A 319 -9.65 15.69 2.64
CA PRO A 319 -10.28 15.17 1.42
C PRO A 319 -9.68 13.82 1.05
N THR A 320 -10.49 12.76 1.16
CA THR A 320 -10.01 11.38 1.05
C THR A 320 -10.95 10.57 0.15
N ARG A 321 -10.37 9.70 -0.67
CA ARG A 321 -11.09 8.71 -1.48
C ARG A 321 -10.71 7.30 -1.05
N TYR A 322 -11.70 6.43 -1.03
CA TYR A 322 -11.47 4.99 -1.06
C TYR A 322 -11.37 4.56 -2.52
N VAL A 323 -10.38 3.74 -2.84
CA VAL A 323 -10.21 3.17 -4.17
C VAL A 323 -10.13 1.66 -4.08
N GLN A 324 -10.80 0.97 -4.99
CA GLN A 324 -10.70 -0.47 -5.13
C GLN A 324 -10.51 -0.90 -6.57
N ASN A 325 -9.99 -2.12 -6.71
CA ASN A 325 -10.00 -2.91 -7.92
C ASN A 325 -10.34 -4.36 -7.59
N GLU A 326 -10.09 -5.27 -8.52
CA GLU A 326 -10.44 -6.70 -8.38
C GLU A 326 -9.70 -7.40 -7.24
N ALA A 327 -8.53 -6.89 -6.87
CA ALA A 327 -7.60 -7.56 -5.97
C ALA A 327 -7.27 -6.75 -4.71
N HIS A 328 -7.46 -5.43 -4.75
CA HIS A 328 -6.95 -4.55 -3.70
C HIS A 328 -7.81 -3.33 -3.47
N ALA A 329 -7.68 -2.76 -2.27
CA ALA A 329 -8.27 -1.49 -1.89
C ALA A 329 -7.27 -0.63 -1.12
N PHE A 330 -7.26 0.66 -1.41
CA PHE A 330 -6.35 1.64 -0.82
C PHE A 330 -7.04 2.99 -0.71
N VAL A 331 -6.35 4.00 -0.18
CA VAL A 331 -6.90 5.36 -0.09
C VAL A 331 -6.07 6.36 -0.87
N GLU A 332 -6.72 7.42 -1.32
CA GLU A 332 -6.08 8.59 -1.90
C GLU A 332 -6.45 9.80 -1.07
N ILE A 333 -5.50 10.70 -0.86
CA ILE A 333 -5.78 12.01 -0.27
C ILE A 333 -5.57 13.08 -1.32
N ASP A 334 -6.37 14.14 -1.24
CA ASP A 334 -6.11 15.38 -1.95
C ASP A 334 -5.72 16.47 -0.96
N PHE A 335 -4.74 17.27 -1.34
CA PHE A 335 -4.36 18.44 -0.56
C PHE A 335 -3.97 19.59 -1.49
N ARG A 336 -4.33 20.79 -1.04
CA ARG A 336 -3.90 22.04 -1.62
C ARG A 336 -3.63 22.98 -0.46
N VAL A 337 -2.39 23.45 -0.38
CA VAL A 337 -2.00 24.39 0.67
C VAL A 337 -2.30 25.79 0.17
N GLU A 338 -3.08 26.54 0.94
CA GLU A 338 -3.28 27.96 0.69
C GLU A 338 -1.92 28.68 0.81
N THR A 339 -1.46 29.29 -0.30
CA THR A 339 -0.28 30.17 -0.29
C THR A 339 -0.70 31.58 -0.66
N LEU A 340 -0.04 32.58 -0.08
CA LEU A 340 -0.38 34.00 -0.25
C LEU A 340 -0.23 34.52 -1.69
N THR A 341 0.36 33.75 -2.61
CA THR A 341 0.84 34.29 -3.88
C THR A 341 0.31 33.61 -5.15
N GLN A 342 -0.11 32.33 -5.14
CA GLN A 342 -0.75 31.69 -6.29
C GLN A 342 -1.61 30.49 -5.85
N ALA A 343 -2.71 30.20 -6.57
CA ALA A 343 -3.45 28.96 -6.41
C ALA A 343 -2.58 27.78 -6.88
N GLN A 344 -2.05 27.00 -5.94
CA GLN A 344 -1.34 25.77 -6.26
C GLN A 344 -2.32 24.76 -6.90
N PRO A 345 -1.87 23.94 -7.85
CA PRO A 345 -2.70 22.84 -8.34
C PRO A 345 -3.02 21.88 -7.18
N VAL A 346 -4.18 21.22 -7.27
CA VAL A 346 -4.51 20.15 -6.33
C VAL A 346 -3.49 19.04 -6.47
N GLN A 347 -2.89 18.64 -5.35
CA GLN A 347 -2.03 17.47 -5.27
C GLN A 347 -2.86 16.29 -4.75
N SER A 348 -2.53 15.09 -5.22
CA SER A 348 -3.14 13.84 -4.76
C SER A 348 -2.02 12.90 -4.41
N MET A 349 -2.22 12.04 -3.43
CA MET A 349 -1.29 10.99 -3.11
C MET A 349 -2.04 9.72 -2.74
N ARG A 350 -1.60 8.60 -3.33
CA ARG A 350 -2.01 7.26 -2.93
C ARG A 350 -1.36 6.87 -1.61
N ILE A 351 -2.12 6.20 -0.75
CA ILE A 351 -1.63 5.63 0.50
C ILE A 351 -1.96 4.13 0.52
N GLU A 352 -0.93 3.30 0.54
CA GLU A 352 -1.03 1.86 0.75
C GLU A 352 -1.14 1.56 2.25
N LEU A 353 -2.19 0.83 2.66
CA LEU A 353 -2.46 0.47 4.06
C LEU A 353 -2.17 -1.01 4.35
N GLY A 354 -1.81 -1.80 3.34
CA GLY A 354 -1.59 -3.23 3.40
C GLY A 354 -2.89 -4.04 3.42
N GLY A 355 -2.79 -5.28 3.86
CA GLY A 355 -3.88 -6.26 3.83
C GLY A 355 -3.82 -7.10 2.55
N SER A 356 -3.56 -8.40 2.75
CA SER A 356 -3.38 -9.49 1.78
C SER A 356 -3.49 -9.09 0.31
N THR A 357 -2.38 -8.63 -0.25
CA THR A 357 -2.11 -8.75 -1.69
C THR A 357 -1.54 -10.14 -2.01
N ALA A 358 -1.66 -11.09 -1.07
CA ALA A 358 -0.79 -12.27 -1.00
C ALA A 358 -1.10 -13.37 -2.01
N PHE A 359 -2.26 -13.30 -2.66
CA PHE A 359 -2.71 -14.31 -3.62
C PHE A 359 -3.36 -13.65 -4.83
N VAL A 360 -2.63 -12.69 -5.40
CA VAL A 360 -3.05 -12.04 -6.63
C VAL A 360 -2.50 -12.82 -7.81
N GLU A 361 -3.35 -13.55 -8.52
CA GLU A 361 -2.98 -14.11 -9.81
C GLU A 361 -2.96 -12.98 -10.84
N GLY A 362 -1.75 -12.63 -11.28
CA GLY A 362 -1.51 -11.53 -12.19
C GLY A 362 -1.65 -11.94 -13.65
N HIS A 363 -2.80 -11.68 -14.26
CA HIS A 363 -2.96 -11.88 -15.70
C HIS A 363 -2.32 -10.72 -16.47
N GLY A 364 -1.29 -11.03 -17.27
CA GLY A 364 -0.55 -10.03 -18.05
C GLY A 364 0.48 -9.23 -17.24
N LEU A 365 0.65 -9.52 -15.94
CA LEU A 365 1.71 -8.91 -15.12
C LEU A 365 3.08 -9.42 -15.54
N ARG A 366 4.02 -8.50 -15.75
CA ARG A 366 5.43 -8.81 -15.94
C ARG A 366 6.24 -8.23 -14.78
N PRO A 367 6.90 -9.04 -13.93
CA PRO A 367 7.59 -8.55 -12.74
C PRO A 367 8.68 -7.50 -13.01
N ASP A 368 9.32 -7.57 -14.18
CA ASP A 368 10.33 -6.62 -14.66
C ASP A 368 9.74 -5.29 -15.16
N SER A 369 8.41 -5.20 -15.27
CA SER A 369 7.69 -4.00 -15.73
C SER A 369 6.93 -3.26 -14.63
N ILE A 370 7.09 -3.64 -13.35
CA ILE A 370 6.41 -2.97 -12.24
C ILE A 370 7.01 -1.57 -12.05
N TYR A 371 6.13 -0.57 -12.08
CA TYR A 371 6.46 0.82 -11.82
C TYR A 371 6.96 0.99 -10.39
N ARG A 372 8.12 1.65 -10.24
CA ARG A 372 8.71 1.98 -8.95
C ARG A 372 8.65 3.49 -8.74
N PRO A 373 7.97 3.97 -7.67
CA PRO A 373 7.98 5.38 -7.32
C PRO A 373 9.40 5.88 -7.09
N GLN A 374 9.71 7.11 -7.55
CA GLN A 374 11.01 7.73 -7.34
C GLN A 374 11.26 8.05 -5.87
N ASN A 375 10.23 8.54 -5.18
CA ASN A 375 10.29 8.83 -3.76
C ASN A 375 9.92 7.57 -2.95
N PRO A 376 10.55 7.37 -1.78
CA PRO A 376 10.12 6.33 -0.85
C PRO A 376 8.73 6.65 -0.29
N ASP A 377 8.07 5.61 0.22
CA ASP A 377 6.86 5.77 1.03
C ASP A 377 7.17 6.63 2.28
N PRO A 378 6.52 7.78 2.47
CA PRO A 378 6.85 8.72 3.54
C PRO A 378 6.28 8.32 4.90
N PHE A 379 5.43 7.28 4.97
CA PHE A 379 4.67 6.96 6.18
C PHE A 379 5.31 5.86 7.04
N PRO A 380 4.96 5.77 8.33
CA PRO A 380 5.38 4.68 9.20
C PRO A 380 5.02 3.30 8.64
N GLN A 381 5.94 2.34 8.79
CA GLN A 381 5.79 0.96 8.32
C GLN A 381 5.88 -0.02 9.50
N PRO A 382 4.78 -0.22 10.26
CA PRO A 382 4.80 -1.13 11.40
C PRO A 382 5.08 -2.58 10.97
N ALA A 383 5.53 -3.42 11.92
CA ALA A 383 5.95 -4.79 11.63
C ALA A 383 4.85 -5.62 10.93
N ALA A 384 3.60 -5.49 11.36
CA ALA A 384 2.46 -6.18 10.74
C ALA A 384 2.28 -5.82 9.25
N TYR A 385 2.50 -4.56 8.89
CA TYR A 385 2.45 -4.12 7.49
C TYR A 385 3.59 -4.72 6.67
N LEU A 386 4.83 -4.64 7.18
CA LEU A 386 5.99 -5.23 6.51
C LEU A 386 5.84 -6.74 6.32
N GLU A 387 5.27 -7.43 7.30
CA GLU A 387 5.00 -8.86 7.24
C GLU A 387 3.93 -9.20 6.20
N GLY A 388 2.83 -8.46 6.16
CA GLY A 388 1.81 -8.61 5.11
C GLY A 388 2.38 -8.37 3.70
N MET A 389 3.21 -7.34 3.53
CA MET A 389 3.86 -7.04 2.25
C MET A 389 4.85 -8.15 1.82
N ARG A 390 5.57 -8.77 2.76
CA ARG A 390 6.46 -9.91 2.45
C ARG A 390 5.68 -11.11 1.94
N ARG A 391 4.57 -11.45 2.60
CA ARG A 391 3.72 -12.59 2.20
C ARG A 391 3.19 -12.46 0.78
N GLY A 392 2.92 -11.23 0.30
CA GLY A 392 2.43 -11.00 -1.06
C GLY A 392 3.44 -10.66 -2.14
N SER A 393 4.73 -10.87 -1.89
CA SER A 393 5.79 -10.59 -2.87
C SER A 393 6.40 -11.84 -3.52
N ILE A 394 5.76 -13.02 -3.40
CA ILE A 394 6.18 -14.25 -4.08
C ILE A 394 5.18 -14.58 -5.21
N PRO A 395 5.52 -14.34 -6.49
CA PRO A 395 4.81 -14.97 -7.60
C PRO A 395 5.09 -16.48 -7.54
N GLN A 396 4.07 -17.30 -7.30
CA GLN A 396 4.21 -18.74 -7.40
C GLN A 396 4.18 -19.12 -8.88
N GLU A 397 5.35 -19.42 -9.46
CA GLU A 397 5.41 -20.06 -10.77
C GLU A 397 4.68 -21.41 -10.71
N SER A 398 3.63 -21.55 -11.51
CA SER A 398 2.97 -22.82 -11.77
C SER A 398 3.92 -23.71 -12.59
N GLY A 399 4.65 -24.62 -11.93
CA GLY A 399 5.52 -25.57 -12.64
C GLY A 399 6.28 -26.53 -11.74
N GLU A 400 5.88 -27.80 -11.81
CA GLU A 400 6.57 -28.99 -11.32
C GLU A 400 6.54 -29.30 -9.82
N SER A 401 5.74 -30.33 -9.53
CA SER A 401 5.82 -31.20 -8.36
C SER A 401 7.28 -31.55 -8.05
N ARG A 402 7.88 -30.79 -7.11
CA ARG A 402 9.09 -31.20 -6.41
C ARG A 402 8.69 -31.71 -5.05
N THR A 403 8.72 -33.03 -4.98
CA THR A 403 8.79 -33.88 -3.80
C THR A 403 9.29 -33.15 -2.55
N ALA A 404 8.48 -33.28 -1.50
CA ALA A 404 8.79 -33.07 -0.09
C ALA A 404 10.28 -33.22 0.25
N ASN A 405 10.88 -32.14 0.76
CA ASN A 405 11.97 -32.20 1.72
C ASN A 405 12.14 -30.82 2.38
N GLY A 406 11.91 -30.77 3.71
CA GLY A 406 12.41 -29.70 4.57
C GLY A 406 11.34 -28.97 5.39
N PHE A 407 11.29 -29.29 6.69
CA PHE A 407 10.67 -28.54 7.78
C PHE A 407 9.15 -28.62 7.95
N GLY A 408 8.62 -29.83 7.84
CA GLY A 408 7.61 -30.27 8.80
C GLY A 408 8.29 -30.70 10.09
N GLY A 409 7.88 -30.13 11.22
CA GLY A 409 8.17 -30.67 12.55
C GLY A 409 9.18 -29.89 13.40
N VAL A 410 8.75 -28.79 14.01
CA VAL A 410 9.31 -28.34 15.30
C VAL A 410 8.16 -27.91 16.22
N GLN A 411 7.36 -28.89 16.64
CA GLN A 411 6.38 -28.69 17.71
C GLN A 411 6.77 -29.41 19.01
N ASN A 412 7.97 -30.01 19.10
CA ASN A 412 8.44 -30.73 20.30
C ASN A 412 9.95 -30.54 20.56
N GLY A 413 10.41 -29.31 20.81
CA GLY A 413 11.86 -29.09 21.05
C GLY A 413 12.32 -27.87 21.87
N LEU A 414 11.45 -26.98 22.33
CA LEU A 414 11.89 -25.74 23.01
C LEU A 414 11.92 -25.78 24.55
N GLU A 415 11.62 -26.92 25.19
CA GLU A 415 11.70 -27.00 26.66
C GLU A 415 13.14 -27.11 27.22
N ASN A 416 14.17 -27.36 26.40
CA ASN A 416 15.52 -27.72 26.91
C ASN A 416 16.64 -26.70 26.66
N ALA A 417 16.36 -25.44 26.29
CA ALA A 417 17.40 -24.45 25.98
C ALA A 417 17.68 -23.39 27.06
N TYR A 418 16.98 -23.40 28.20
CA TYR A 418 17.12 -22.39 29.25
C TYR A 418 17.72 -22.98 30.53
N THR A 419 18.71 -22.30 31.11
CA THR A 419 19.24 -22.65 32.44
C THR A 419 18.22 -22.25 33.51
N ARG A 420 18.05 -23.10 34.53
CA ARG A 420 17.09 -22.84 35.63
C ARG A 420 17.54 -21.61 36.41
N SER A 421 16.77 -20.53 36.34
CA SER A 421 17.13 -19.30 37.05
C SER A 421 17.08 -19.46 38.57
N THR A 422 18.00 -18.80 39.27
CA THR A 422 17.98 -18.69 40.74
C THR A 422 17.06 -17.58 41.23
N TYR A 423 16.48 -16.79 40.33
CA TYR A 423 15.59 -15.68 40.65
C TYR A 423 14.11 -16.11 40.57
N ARG A 424 13.25 -15.37 41.27
CA ARG A 424 11.79 -15.46 41.17
C ARG A 424 11.21 -14.09 40.89
N ALA A 425 10.15 -14.05 40.09
CA ALA A 425 9.39 -12.84 39.82
C ALA A 425 7.96 -12.99 40.34
N THR A 426 7.51 -12.02 41.12
CA THR A 426 6.11 -11.90 41.55
C THR A 426 5.48 -10.72 40.84
N LEU A 427 4.29 -10.92 40.23
CA LEU A 427 3.54 -9.84 39.62
C LEU A 427 2.90 -8.96 40.70
N GLU A 428 3.39 -7.75 40.86
CA GLU A 428 2.92 -6.81 41.90
C GLU A 428 1.78 -5.93 41.41
N ARG A 429 1.89 -5.46 40.17
CA ARG A 429 0.88 -4.58 39.57
C ARG A 429 0.89 -4.70 38.05
N ALA A 430 -0.23 -5.15 37.51
CA ALA A 430 -0.57 -4.96 36.11
C ALA A 430 -1.66 -3.89 36.03
N ARG A 431 -1.35 -2.73 35.44
CA ARG A 431 -2.37 -1.73 35.12
C ARG A 431 -2.46 -1.62 33.61
N LEU A 432 -3.50 -2.23 33.05
CA LEU A 432 -3.95 -1.92 31.70
C LEU A 432 -4.65 -0.55 31.76
N VAL A 433 -4.18 0.39 30.95
CA VAL A 433 -4.87 1.66 30.73
C VAL A 433 -5.29 1.64 29.28
N GLY A 434 -6.52 1.19 29.01
CA GLY A 434 -7.10 1.16 27.66
C GLY A 434 -6.97 -0.16 26.89
N TYR A 435 -7.14 -0.11 25.57
CA TYR A 435 -7.27 -1.26 24.65
C TYR A 435 -6.04 -1.40 23.73
N ARG A 436 -6.03 -2.44 22.87
CA ARG A 436 -4.90 -2.84 22.01
C ARG A 436 -4.25 -1.66 21.27
N GLY A 437 -2.93 -1.54 21.37
CA GLY A 437 -2.15 -0.37 20.93
C GLY A 437 -1.78 0.61 22.06
N ASP A 438 -2.49 0.55 23.20
CA ASP A 438 -2.15 1.32 24.39
C ASP A 438 -0.95 0.74 25.17
N ARG A 439 -0.34 1.60 26.00
CA ARG A 439 0.82 1.22 26.81
C ARG A 439 0.39 0.43 28.05
N LEU A 440 0.65 -0.87 28.05
CA LEU A 440 0.57 -1.69 29.25
C LEU A 440 1.77 -1.37 30.17
N ARG A 441 1.49 -1.05 31.44
CA ARG A 441 2.51 -0.98 32.49
C ARG A 441 2.40 -2.19 33.40
N VAL A 442 3.49 -2.95 33.47
CA VAL A 442 3.62 -4.13 34.34
C VAL A 442 4.77 -3.89 35.29
N SER A 443 4.59 -4.23 36.56
CA SER A 443 5.63 -4.14 37.59
C SER A 443 5.79 -5.50 38.26
N PHE A 444 7.04 -5.95 38.35
CA PHE A 444 7.42 -7.20 39.01
C PHE A 444 8.34 -6.90 40.20
N LEU A 445 8.17 -7.66 41.28
CA LEU A 445 9.18 -7.78 42.34
C LEU A 445 10.07 -8.98 42.03
N ILE A 446 11.38 -8.75 41.93
CA ILE A 446 12.36 -9.80 41.64
C ILE A 446 13.16 -10.12 42.89
N THR A 447 13.18 -11.39 43.27
CA THR A 447 13.95 -11.90 44.41
C THR A 447 14.91 -13.00 43.99
N ASP A 448 16.00 -13.16 44.73
CA ASP A 448 16.91 -14.30 44.59
C ASP A 448 16.40 -15.55 45.32
N SER A 449 17.20 -16.61 45.33
CA SER A 449 16.87 -17.89 45.96
C SER A 449 16.75 -17.82 47.48
N SER A 450 17.28 -16.78 48.11
CA SER A 450 17.17 -16.50 49.55
C SER A 450 15.94 -15.65 49.91
N GLY A 451 15.23 -15.13 48.89
CA GLY A 451 14.12 -14.21 49.06
C GLY A 451 14.55 -12.74 49.19
N ALA A 452 15.84 -12.43 49.03
CA ALA A 452 16.32 -11.06 49.05
C ALA A 452 16.05 -10.36 47.70
N PRO A 453 15.82 -9.03 47.68
CA PRO A 453 15.59 -8.31 46.42
C PRO A 453 16.79 -8.37 45.48
N ALA A 454 16.55 -8.77 44.23
CA ALA A 454 17.58 -8.78 43.18
C ALA A 454 17.75 -7.36 42.62
N ARG A 455 18.89 -6.71 42.90
CA ARG A 455 19.13 -5.30 42.58
C ARG A 455 19.83 -5.13 41.23
N ASN A 456 19.47 -4.10 40.48
CA ASN A 456 20.09 -3.72 39.20
C ASN A 456 20.16 -4.87 38.18
N LEU A 457 19.23 -5.82 38.27
CA LEU A 457 19.22 -6.99 37.40
C LEU A 457 18.63 -6.56 36.05
N PRO A 458 19.36 -6.71 34.92
CA PRO A 458 18.82 -6.43 33.60
C PRO A 458 17.79 -7.50 33.21
N LEU A 459 16.63 -7.05 32.76
CA LEU A 459 15.48 -7.90 32.51
C LEU A 459 14.90 -7.63 31.13
N MET A 460 14.37 -8.70 30.55
CA MET A 460 13.68 -8.70 29.27
C MET A 460 12.33 -9.36 29.45
N LEU A 461 11.27 -8.66 29.10
CA LEU A 461 9.91 -9.20 29.08
C LEU A 461 9.59 -9.60 27.64
N GLY A 462 9.11 -10.83 27.45
CA GLY A 462 8.79 -11.38 26.14
C GLY A 462 7.53 -12.24 26.13
N VAL A 463 7.12 -12.62 24.93
CA VAL A 463 6.02 -13.56 24.66
C VAL A 463 6.46 -14.50 23.54
N THR A 464 6.37 -15.81 23.77
CA THR A 464 6.64 -16.87 22.78
C THR A 464 7.93 -16.62 21.98
N GLY A 465 9.03 -16.34 22.68
CA GLY A 465 10.35 -16.09 22.05
C GLY A 465 10.57 -14.68 21.45
N THR A 466 9.60 -13.78 21.54
CA THR A 466 9.73 -12.38 21.08
C THR A 466 9.98 -11.44 22.26
N SER A 467 11.02 -10.62 22.20
CA SER A 467 11.29 -9.57 23.19
C SER A 467 10.33 -8.39 23.00
N LEU A 468 9.61 -8.00 24.04
CA LEU A 468 8.64 -6.90 24.03
C LEU A 468 9.16 -5.64 24.71
N ALA A 469 9.94 -5.76 25.78
CA ALA A 469 10.49 -4.62 26.51
C ALA A 469 11.70 -5.02 27.37
N HIS A 470 12.52 -4.02 27.70
CA HIS A 470 13.65 -4.15 28.61
C HIS A 470 13.50 -3.22 29.81
N ALA A 471 13.96 -3.67 30.98
CA ALA A 471 14.04 -2.86 32.19
C ALA A 471 15.18 -3.37 33.09
N SER A 472 15.46 -2.66 34.17
CA SER A 472 16.32 -3.15 35.26
C SER A 472 15.58 -3.04 36.59
N SER A 473 15.83 -3.97 37.51
CA SER A 473 15.27 -3.88 38.86
C SER A 473 15.95 -2.79 39.70
N ASP A 474 15.18 -2.08 40.53
CA ASP A 474 15.70 -1.05 41.44
C ASP A 474 16.38 -1.65 42.70
N GLU A 475 16.81 -0.81 43.64
CA GLU A 475 17.44 -1.26 44.91
C GLU A 475 16.53 -2.12 45.80
N ARG A 476 15.22 -2.07 45.55
CA ARG A 476 14.18 -2.84 46.25
C ARG A 476 13.69 -4.03 45.41
N GLY A 477 14.33 -4.31 44.27
CA GLY A 477 14.00 -5.43 43.39
C GLY A 477 12.83 -5.17 42.44
N PHE A 478 12.28 -3.96 42.37
CA PHE A 478 11.17 -3.66 41.48
C PHE A 478 11.63 -3.35 40.06
N ALA A 479 11.04 -4.02 39.08
CA ALA A 479 11.24 -3.76 37.66
C ALA A 479 9.93 -3.36 37.00
N GLN A 480 9.90 -2.17 36.39
CA GLN A 480 8.74 -1.65 35.68
C GLN A 480 8.95 -1.68 34.17
N PHE A 481 8.03 -2.35 33.47
CA PHE A 481 7.99 -2.40 32.02
C PHE A 481 6.88 -1.51 31.51
N SER A 482 7.15 -0.83 30.40
CA SER A 482 6.11 -0.18 29.60
C SER A 482 6.22 -0.69 28.19
N LEU A 483 5.26 -1.52 27.79
CA LEU A 483 5.19 -2.09 26.45
C LEU A 483 3.94 -1.57 25.73
N ARG A 484 4.07 -1.38 24.42
CA ARG A 484 2.92 -1.28 23.52
C ARG A 484 2.56 -2.71 23.16
N ILE A 485 1.37 -3.18 23.53
CA ILE A 485 0.98 -4.56 23.22
C ILE A 485 0.95 -4.68 21.68
N PRO A 486 1.81 -5.49 21.06
CA PRO A 486 1.79 -5.71 19.63
C PRO A 486 0.44 -6.30 19.22
N PHE A 487 -0.10 -5.88 18.07
CA PHE A 487 -1.44 -6.31 17.63
C PHE A 487 -1.55 -7.84 17.46
N ASP A 488 -0.41 -8.53 17.29
CA ASP A 488 -0.25 -9.97 17.01
C ASP A 488 -0.38 -10.88 18.24
N ILE A 489 -0.57 -10.31 19.43
CA ILE A 489 -0.80 -11.09 20.64
C ILE A 489 -2.31 -11.20 20.90
N GLU A 490 -2.88 -12.34 20.53
CA GLU A 490 -4.23 -12.70 20.93
C GLU A 490 -4.39 -12.72 22.46
N PRO A 491 -5.41 -12.06 23.03
CA PRO A 491 -5.66 -12.07 24.46
C PRO A 491 -5.88 -13.48 25.00
N GLY A 492 -5.19 -13.82 26.09
CA GLY A 492 -5.38 -15.09 26.81
C GLY A 492 -4.69 -16.31 26.19
N THR A 493 -4.10 -16.20 25.00
CA THR A 493 -3.43 -17.33 24.32
C THR A 493 -1.91 -17.35 24.52
N HIS A 494 -1.35 -16.31 25.13
CA HIS A 494 0.09 -16.11 25.27
C HIS A 494 0.51 -15.96 26.73
N LYS A 495 1.57 -16.67 27.14
CA LYS A 495 2.18 -16.53 28.47
C LYS A 495 3.28 -15.47 28.42
N LEU A 496 3.24 -14.52 29.36
CA LEU A 496 4.37 -13.62 29.58
C LEU A 496 5.56 -14.42 30.09
N GLU A 497 6.73 -14.12 29.54
CA GLU A 497 7.99 -14.73 29.92
C GLU A 497 8.97 -13.63 30.33
N LEU A 498 9.64 -13.83 31.45
CA LEU A 498 10.66 -12.91 31.95
C LEU A 498 12.03 -13.58 31.85
N PHE A 499 12.99 -12.85 31.30
CA PHE A 499 14.35 -13.34 31.11
C PHE A 499 15.36 -12.36 31.72
N THR A 500 16.50 -12.90 32.14
CA THR A 500 17.66 -12.11 32.56
C THR A 500 18.93 -12.62 31.90
N ARG A 501 19.90 -11.72 31.76
CA ARG A 501 21.26 -12.04 31.38
C ARG A 501 22.22 -11.14 32.15
N VAL A 502 22.96 -11.72 33.08
CA VAL A 502 23.79 -10.98 34.03
C VAL A 502 24.95 -10.25 33.34
N ASP A 503 25.52 -10.84 32.28
CA ASP A 503 26.53 -10.21 31.43
C ASP A 503 26.48 -10.74 29.98
N ALA A 504 27.21 -10.11 29.04
CA ALA A 504 27.16 -10.46 27.61
C ALA A 504 27.60 -11.91 27.29
N GLY A 505 28.28 -12.58 28.21
CA GLY A 505 28.77 -13.97 28.08
C GLY A 505 27.91 -15.03 28.78
N SER A 506 27.01 -14.62 29.68
CA SER A 506 26.15 -15.54 30.43
C SER A 506 25.00 -16.10 29.59
N PRO A 507 24.56 -17.34 29.85
CA PRO A 507 23.36 -17.89 29.22
C PRO A 507 22.13 -17.06 29.59
N LEU A 508 21.15 -17.02 28.69
CA LEU A 508 19.87 -16.39 28.98
C LEU A 508 19.11 -17.26 29.99
N GLU A 509 18.79 -16.70 31.15
CA GLU A 509 18.02 -17.39 32.17
C GLU A 509 16.54 -17.01 32.06
N ARG A 510 15.65 -18.00 32.14
CA ARG A 510 14.21 -17.79 32.22
C ARG A 510 13.79 -17.71 33.68
N ILE A 511 13.27 -16.55 34.10
CA ILE A 511 12.78 -16.31 35.45
C ILE A 511 11.31 -16.79 35.54
N PRO A 512 10.98 -17.73 36.45
CA PRO A 512 9.59 -18.14 36.67
C PRO A 512 8.78 -16.98 37.25
N ILE A 513 7.62 -16.72 36.64
CA ILE A 513 6.64 -15.73 37.10
C ILE A 513 5.60 -16.43 37.97
N ALA A 514 5.50 -16.02 39.23
CA ALA A 514 4.39 -16.37 40.10
C ALA A 514 3.22 -15.40 39.82
N VAL A 515 2.06 -15.95 39.47
CA VAL A 515 0.79 -15.23 39.37
C VAL A 515 -0.05 -15.72 40.56
N GLU A 516 -0.33 -14.84 41.52
CA GLU A 516 -1.31 -15.12 42.57
C GLU A 516 -2.75 -14.89 42.09
#